data_AF-A0A1C5RQK3-F1
#
_entry.id   AF-A0A1C5RQK3-F1
#
_cell.length_a   1.000
_cell.length_b   1.000
_cell.length_c   1.000
_cell.angle_alpha   90.00
_cell.angle_beta   90.00
_cell.angle_gamma   90.00
#
_symmetry.space_group_name_H-M   'P 1'
#
loop_
_entity.id
_entity.type
_entity.pdbx_description
1 polymer ?
#
loop_
_entity_poly.entity_id
_entity_poly.type
_entity_poly.pdbx_seq_one_letter_code
_entity_poly.pdbx_strand_id
1 'polypeptide(L)'
;MHPSSKAKIIGTTFGILILLIGIFLFFIIGPSRESRPIESFSAKNPAPVMAAEDIVSAYLQQYKSKEMPRSMRISDYGILETEEMEAGSDVIYVHIRYWLRPSLPVFHVFHDWGEENDGRIVCDRALRLIRDSGNPNILNVSENSDYLTVQTQLQEQERRENEKLQNEYEIPHGFPQMQNTYCITDASQVLVSYNGGESWTDPIPVTSDVLTDLSDTKYHNVLPEGSYYITPEMTSFVYRQNGFLWCCHSTDQGKNWKISSITSNTYAERMLLSGWTSQKEGWLIVSYDRQMSTEAKAVFLTHDGGLSWEDQGRGAADLTTRMLKHGGFVTPDVGFLSFGPSNRLLGTTAEGYDIFDTSPEFYRTEDGGKTFSEIKLPIPETYDAAIFICAQAPVMEKDGTLSLLVDQGDSGDYLGGRVCLRFISEDLGMTWKFDQEFTPKEIDFGG
;
A
#
# COMPACT_ATOMS: atom_id res chain seq x y z
N MET A 1 -0.88 -28.91 98.50
CA MET A 1 -0.14 -28.04 97.56
C MET A 1 -0.36 -28.53 96.13
N HIS A 2 -0.94 -27.64 95.32
CA HIS A 2 -1.20 -27.61 93.86
C HIS A 2 -1.14 -28.86 92.96
N PRO A 3 -2.30 -29.31 92.44
CA PRO A 3 -2.46 -29.69 91.03
C PRO A 3 -2.83 -28.43 90.21
N SER A 4 -2.46 -28.23 88.96
CA SER A 4 -1.53 -28.88 88.04
C SER A 4 -1.46 -27.91 86.84
N SER A 5 -0.26 -27.39 86.52
CA SER A 5 -0.05 -26.37 85.49
C SER A 5 -0.44 -26.81 84.06
N LYS A 6 -0.64 -28.11 83.83
CA LYS A 6 -0.95 -28.68 82.51
C LYS A 6 -2.35 -28.34 82.01
N ALA A 7 -3.36 -28.25 82.90
CA ALA A 7 -4.73 -27.89 82.51
C ALA A 7 -4.87 -26.42 82.12
N LYS A 8 -4.07 -25.53 82.72
CA LYS A 8 -4.04 -24.10 82.36
C LYS A 8 -3.37 -23.83 81.02
N ILE A 9 -2.34 -24.60 80.65
CA ILE A 9 -1.59 -24.44 79.39
C ILE A 9 -2.42 -24.91 78.19
N ILE A 10 -3.15 -26.02 78.30
CA ILE A 10 -4.00 -26.55 77.21
C ILE A 10 -5.21 -25.63 76.95
N GLY A 11 -5.83 -25.11 78.01
CA GLY A 11 -6.93 -24.15 77.87
C GLY A 11 -6.51 -22.80 77.25
N THR A 12 -5.28 -22.33 77.53
CA THR A 12 -4.75 -21.10 76.92
C THR A 12 -4.32 -21.30 75.47
N THR A 13 -3.71 -22.43 75.10
CA THR A 13 -3.36 -22.71 73.69
C THR A 13 -4.61 -22.91 72.82
N PHE A 14 -5.63 -23.60 73.32
CA PHE A 14 -6.89 -23.78 72.58
C PHE A 14 -7.68 -22.46 72.45
N GLY A 15 -7.66 -21.62 73.49
CA GLY A 15 -8.25 -20.28 73.45
C GLY A 15 -7.56 -19.34 72.45
N ILE A 16 -6.23 -19.38 72.37
CA ILE A 16 -5.46 -18.60 71.38
C ILE A 16 -5.74 -19.10 69.96
N LEU A 17 -5.86 -20.42 69.75
CA LEU A 17 -6.16 -20.99 68.44
C LEU A 17 -7.57 -20.59 67.96
N ILE A 18 -8.58 -20.62 68.84
CA ILE A 18 -9.95 -20.17 68.51
C ILE A 18 -9.99 -18.66 68.27
N LEU A 19 -9.22 -17.87 69.04
CA LEU A 19 -9.11 -16.43 68.82
C LEU A 19 -8.44 -16.12 67.46
N LEU A 20 -7.38 -16.86 67.09
CA LEU A 20 -6.72 -16.73 65.80
C LEU A 20 -7.62 -17.17 64.64
N ILE A 21 -8.38 -18.25 64.80
CA ILE A 21 -9.39 -18.70 63.83
C ILE A 21 -10.53 -17.68 63.73
N GLY A 22 -10.99 -17.11 64.85
CA GLY A 22 -12.02 -16.08 64.87
C GLY A 22 -11.57 -14.77 64.22
N ILE A 23 -10.32 -14.36 64.44
CA ILE A 23 -9.71 -13.20 63.77
C ILE A 23 -9.52 -13.49 62.27
N PHE A 24 -9.07 -14.69 61.92
CA PHE A 24 -8.93 -15.15 60.53
C PHE A 24 -10.29 -15.16 59.81
N LEU A 25 -11.34 -15.71 60.44
CA LEU A 25 -12.71 -15.72 59.92
C LEU A 25 -13.30 -14.31 59.87
N PHE A 26 -12.99 -13.41 60.81
CA PHE A 26 -13.43 -12.01 60.76
C PHE A 26 -12.78 -11.23 59.61
N PHE A 27 -11.52 -11.53 59.27
CA PHE A 27 -10.88 -10.99 58.07
C PHE A 27 -11.44 -11.56 56.76
N ILE A 28 -12.12 -12.73 56.81
CA ILE A 28 -12.72 -13.40 55.67
C ILE A 28 -14.22 -13.05 55.50
N ILE A 29 -14.97 -12.81 56.59
CA ILE A 29 -16.46 -12.80 56.60
C ILE A 29 -17.08 -11.44 57.04
N GLY A 30 -16.29 -10.38 57.27
CA GLY A 30 -16.87 -9.03 57.43
C GLY A 30 -17.76 -8.64 56.24
N PRO A 31 -18.81 -7.81 56.41
CA PRO A 31 -19.77 -7.50 55.35
C PRO A 31 -19.05 -6.96 54.11
N SER A 32 -18.92 -7.80 53.10
CA SER A 32 -18.18 -7.51 51.88
C SER A 32 -19.02 -6.59 51.02
N ARG A 33 -18.53 -5.38 50.77
CA ARG A 33 -18.90 -4.69 49.53
C ARG A 33 -18.24 -5.47 48.40
N GLU A 34 -19.03 -6.06 47.51
CA GLU A 34 -18.51 -6.64 46.28
C GLU A 34 -17.85 -5.52 45.47
N SER A 35 -16.55 -5.67 45.18
CA SER A 35 -15.86 -4.74 44.29
C SER A 35 -16.44 -4.86 42.90
N ARG A 36 -16.64 -3.74 42.22
CA ARG A 36 -17.16 -3.76 40.86
C ARG A 36 -16.02 -4.06 39.87
N PRO A 37 -16.27 -4.86 38.82
CA PRO A 37 -15.30 -5.11 37.77
C PRO A 37 -15.03 -3.81 36.98
N ILE A 38 -13.86 -3.69 36.36
CA ILE A 38 -13.45 -2.46 35.66
C ILE A 38 -14.37 -2.11 34.47
N GLU A 39 -15.00 -3.13 33.88
CA GLU A 39 -16.00 -3.04 32.80
C GLU A 39 -17.28 -2.29 33.23
N SER A 40 -17.49 -2.10 34.52
CA SER A 40 -18.62 -1.32 35.05
C SER A 40 -18.33 0.19 35.16
N PHE A 41 -17.10 0.61 34.84
CA PHE A 41 -16.66 1.98 34.94
C PHE A 41 -16.73 2.69 33.58
N SER A 42 -16.94 3.99 33.65
CA SER A 42 -16.96 4.90 32.52
C SER A 42 -16.31 6.21 32.88
N ALA A 43 -15.77 6.91 31.87
CA ALA A 43 -15.23 8.24 32.02
C ALA A 43 -16.01 9.21 31.16
N LYS A 44 -16.31 10.38 31.73
CA LYS A 44 -16.93 11.51 31.01
C LYS A 44 -15.86 12.35 30.34
N ASN A 45 -15.01 11.69 29.58
CA ASN A 45 -13.85 12.24 28.91
C ASN A 45 -13.77 11.65 27.49
N PRO A 46 -13.86 12.47 26.43
CA PRO A 46 -13.86 11.97 25.06
C PRO A 46 -12.48 11.52 24.56
N ALA A 47 -11.40 11.87 25.27
CA ALA A 47 -10.04 11.48 24.92
C ALA A 47 -9.73 10.08 25.49
N PRO A 48 -9.46 9.06 24.65
CA PRO A 48 -9.36 7.67 25.07
C PRO A 48 -8.29 7.40 26.13
N VAL A 49 -7.10 7.97 25.95
CA VAL A 49 -5.98 7.86 26.90
C VAL A 49 -6.40 8.38 28.28
N MET A 50 -6.87 9.63 28.36
CA MET A 50 -7.30 10.22 29.64
C MET A 50 -8.50 9.48 30.25
N ALA A 51 -9.43 9.00 29.41
CA ALA A 51 -10.57 8.23 29.86
C ALA A 51 -10.16 6.89 30.49
N ALA A 52 -9.17 6.20 29.92
CA ALA A 52 -8.62 4.97 30.50
C ALA A 52 -7.98 5.24 31.87
N GLU A 53 -7.21 6.33 32.00
CA GLU A 53 -6.62 6.75 33.26
C GLU A 53 -7.66 7.07 34.34
N ASP A 54 -8.71 7.81 33.96
CA ASP A 54 -9.84 8.14 34.82
C ASP A 54 -10.57 6.87 35.30
N ILE A 55 -10.81 5.94 34.38
CA ILE A 55 -11.47 4.65 34.66
C ILE A 55 -10.63 3.79 35.59
N VAL A 56 -9.35 3.56 35.29
CA VAL A 56 -8.46 2.75 36.13
C VAL A 56 -8.31 3.38 37.51
N SER A 57 -8.19 4.71 37.59
CA SER A 57 -8.12 5.41 38.87
C SER A 57 -9.40 5.22 39.70
N ALA A 58 -10.57 5.39 39.08
CA ALA A 58 -11.85 5.16 39.75
C ALA A 58 -12.02 3.68 40.20
N TYR A 59 -11.58 2.75 39.36
CA TYR A 59 -11.58 1.32 39.65
C TYR A 59 -10.68 0.97 40.84
N LEU A 60 -9.46 1.50 40.90
CA LEU A 60 -8.52 1.23 42.00
C LEU A 60 -8.92 1.92 43.30
N GLN A 61 -9.57 3.08 43.22
CA GLN A 61 -9.99 3.85 44.38
C GLN A 61 -10.94 3.08 45.31
N GLN A 62 -11.75 2.15 44.77
CA GLN A 62 -12.62 1.31 45.60
C GLN A 62 -11.85 0.47 46.63
N TYR A 63 -10.61 0.07 46.29
CA TYR A 63 -9.73 -0.72 47.13
C TYR A 63 -8.95 0.10 48.17
N LYS A 64 -9.02 1.44 48.15
CA LYS A 64 -8.47 2.30 49.22
C LYS A 64 -9.43 2.50 50.39
N SER A 65 -10.68 2.05 50.26
CA SER A 65 -11.70 2.23 51.30
C SER A 65 -11.32 1.52 52.61
N LYS A 66 -11.56 2.17 53.75
CA LYS A 66 -11.41 1.57 55.08
C LYS A 66 -12.41 0.45 55.35
N GLU A 67 -13.49 0.39 54.56
CA GLU A 67 -14.52 -0.65 54.62
C GLU A 67 -14.08 -1.95 53.91
N MET A 68 -13.04 -1.91 53.07
CA MET A 68 -12.55 -3.10 52.38
C MET A 68 -11.80 -4.04 53.35
N PRO A 69 -11.98 -5.37 53.20
CA PRO A 69 -11.15 -6.35 53.90
C PRO A 69 -9.66 -6.04 53.71
N ARG A 70 -8.86 -6.21 54.76
CA ARG A 70 -7.42 -5.84 54.70
C ARG A 70 -6.65 -6.57 53.60
N SER A 71 -7.06 -7.78 53.22
CA SER A 71 -6.49 -8.58 52.13
C SER A 71 -6.83 -8.07 50.72
N MET A 72 -7.86 -7.22 50.60
CA MET A 72 -8.28 -6.57 49.35
C MET A 72 -7.97 -5.08 49.36
N ARG A 73 -7.34 -4.55 50.42
CA ARG A 73 -7.08 -3.12 50.53
C ARG A 73 -5.73 -2.77 49.94
N ILE A 74 -5.66 -1.70 49.17
CA ILE A 74 -4.40 -1.11 48.69
C ILE A 74 -4.05 0.14 49.52
N SER A 75 -2.76 0.37 49.75
CA SER A 75 -2.28 1.59 50.40
C SER A 75 -2.07 2.71 49.39
N ASP A 76 -1.64 2.36 48.18
CA ASP A 76 -1.42 3.33 47.12
C ASP A 76 -1.48 2.69 45.72
N TYR A 77 -1.55 3.53 44.69
CA TYR A 77 -1.45 3.12 43.29
C TYR A 77 -0.94 4.29 42.43
N GLY A 78 -0.52 4.00 41.21
CA GLY A 78 -0.16 5.02 40.24
C GLY A 78 -0.17 4.47 38.83
N ILE A 79 -0.35 5.37 37.86
CA ILE A 79 -0.27 5.07 36.44
C ILE A 79 1.18 5.27 36.00
N LEU A 80 1.70 4.33 35.22
CA LEU A 80 3.06 4.37 34.69
C LEU A 80 3.07 4.90 33.26
N GLU A 81 2.17 4.38 32.44
CA GLU A 81 2.16 4.59 30.99
C GLU A 81 0.74 4.32 30.47
N THR A 82 0.32 5.12 29.49
CA THR A 82 -0.97 4.95 28.82
C THR A 82 -0.79 5.35 27.36
N GLU A 83 -1.10 4.44 26.44
CA GLU A 83 -0.93 4.64 25.01
C GLU A 83 -2.19 4.17 24.26
N GLU A 84 -2.58 4.90 23.22
CA GLU A 84 -3.65 4.46 22.32
C GLU A 84 -3.10 3.42 21.34
N MET A 85 -3.77 2.28 21.25
CA MET A 85 -3.47 1.22 20.29
C MET A 85 -4.45 1.39 19.12
N GLU A 86 -3.95 1.38 17.89
CA GLU A 86 -4.62 1.71 16.62
C GLU A 86 -6.17 1.63 16.58
N ALA A 87 -6.81 2.67 16.02
CA ALA A 87 -8.24 2.90 16.04
C ALA A 87 -8.91 2.61 14.69
N GLY A 88 -9.72 1.54 14.64
CA GLY A 88 -10.77 1.40 13.63
C GLY A 88 -11.92 2.39 13.90
N SER A 89 -12.80 2.62 12.92
CA SER A 89 -13.83 3.69 12.99
C SER A 89 -14.76 3.65 14.21
N ASP A 90 -14.88 2.51 14.91
CA ASP A 90 -15.86 2.30 15.99
C ASP A 90 -15.31 1.59 17.25
N VAL A 91 -14.02 1.25 17.31
CA VAL A 91 -13.41 0.50 18.44
C VAL A 91 -12.06 1.11 18.80
N ILE A 92 -11.87 1.43 20.08
CA ILE A 92 -10.64 2.07 20.57
C ILE A 92 -10.00 1.16 21.60
N TYR A 93 -8.76 0.73 21.34
CA TYR A 93 -7.96 0.01 22.32
C TYR A 93 -6.99 0.98 22.99
N VAL A 94 -6.89 0.90 24.31
CA VAL A 94 -5.94 1.71 25.09
C VAL A 94 -5.10 0.79 25.95
N HIS A 95 -3.80 0.81 25.72
CA HIS A 95 -2.81 0.22 26.60
C HIS A 95 -2.70 1.08 27.85
N ILE A 96 -2.79 0.47 29.02
CA ILE A 96 -2.56 1.14 30.29
C ILE A 96 -1.78 0.25 31.24
N ARG A 97 -0.66 0.80 31.70
CA ARG A 97 0.22 0.17 32.67
C ARG A 97 0.16 0.94 33.97
N TYR A 98 -0.13 0.25 35.06
CA TYR A 98 -0.28 0.86 36.39
C TYR A 98 0.26 -0.05 37.47
N TRP A 99 0.60 0.52 38.62
CA TRP A 99 1.00 -0.23 39.81
C TRP A 99 0.03 -0.01 40.95
N LEU A 100 -0.13 -1.01 41.80
CA LEU A 100 -0.80 -0.90 43.09
C LEU A 100 0.06 -1.47 44.21
N ARG A 101 -0.07 -0.94 45.42
CA ARG A 101 0.62 -1.44 46.62
C ARG A 101 -0.38 -2.03 47.59
N PRO A 102 -0.41 -3.36 47.78
CA PRO A 102 -1.27 -4.00 48.76
C PRO A 102 -1.01 -3.47 50.18
N SER A 103 -2.06 -3.37 51.01
CA SER A 103 -1.92 -3.00 52.43
C SER A 103 -1.30 -4.13 53.27
N LEU A 104 -1.48 -5.38 52.83
CA LEU A 104 -0.86 -6.57 53.43
C LEU A 104 0.16 -7.12 52.44
N PRO A 105 1.46 -7.21 52.79
CA PRO A 105 2.49 -7.66 51.86
C PRO A 105 2.41 -9.14 51.46
N VAL A 106 1.85 -10.01 52.31
CA VAL A 106 1.95 -11.48 52.13
C VAL A 106 0.59 -12.16 51.90
N PHE A 107 -0.52 -11.52 52.28
CA PHE A 107 -1.86 -12.12 52.26
C PHE A 107 -2.84 -11.23 51.52
N HIS A 108 -2.68 -11.10 50.20
CA HIS A 108 -3.51 -10.27 49.34
C HIS A 108 -4.06 -11.02 48.12
N VAL A 109 -5.17 -10.53 47.58
CA VAL A 109 -5.84 -11.13 46.41
C VAL A 109 -5.23 -10.75 45.06
N PHE A 110 -4.33 -9.76 45.02
CA PHE A 110 -3.82 -9.16 43.79
C PHE A 110 -2.63 -9.90 43.15
N HIS A 111 -2.30 -11.10 43.61
CA HIS A 111 -1.11 -11.82 43.16
C HIS A 111 -1.17 -12.21 41.68
N ASP A 112 -2.38 -12.41 41.14
CA ASP A 112 -2.60 -12.76 39.72
C ASP A 112 -2.93 -11.54 38.84
N TRP A 113 -2.88 -10.32 39.37
CA TRP A 113 -3.25 -9.12 38.60
C TRP A 113 -2.10 -8.57 37.75
N GLY A 114 -0.87 -8.96 38.07
CA GLY A 114 0.33 -8.46 37.42
C GLY A 114 1.59 -8.94 38.11
N GLU A 115 2.73 -8.39 37.71
CA GLU A 115 4.03 -8.80 38.23
C GLU A 115 4.37 -8.09 39.55
N GLU A 116 4.84 -8.85 40.54
CA GLU A 116 5.30 -8.27 41.81
C GLU A 116 6.73 -7.73 41.69
N ASN A 117 6.91 -6.46 42.04
CA ASN A 117 8.21 -5.80 42.11
C ASN A 117 8.25 -4.84 43.32
N ASP A 118 9.13 -5.12 44.28
CA ASP A 118 9.34 -4.30 45.49
C ASP A 118 8.04 -3.96 46.27
N GLY A 119 7.21 -4.97 46.47
CA GLY A 119 5.92 -4.85 47.16
C GLY A 119 4.89 -4.00 46.40
N ARG A 120 5.04 -3.84 45.08
CA ARG A 120 4.04 -3.31 44.16
C ARG A 120 3.64 -4.40 43.18
N ILE A 121 2.38 -4.44 42.80
CA ILE A 121 1.89 -5.26 41.69
C ILE A 121 1.76 -4.34 40.47
N VAL A 122 2.52 -4.63 39.42
CA VAL A 122 2.50 -3.91 38.16
C VAL A 122 1.58 -4.63 37.19
N CYS A 123 0.46 -3.99 36.87
CA CYS A 123 -0.56 -4.50 35.96
C CYS A 123 -0.34 -3.88 34.58
N ASP A 124 -0.49 -4.70 33.54
CA ASP A 124 -0.32 -4.32 32.14
C ASP A 124 -1.56 -4.75 31.36
N ARG A 125 -2.39 -3.78 30.94
CA ARG A 125 -3.76 -4.06 30.45
C ARG A 125 -4.03 -3.34 29.14
N ALA A 126 -4.84 -3.97 28.30
CA ALA A 126 -5.49 -3.33 27.15
C ALA A 126 -6.99 -3.19 27.44
N LEU A 127 -7.48 -1.95 27.43
CA LEU A 127 -8.89 -1.62 27.60
C LEU A 127 -9.53 -1.39 26.24
N ARG A 128 -10.61 -2.11 25.95
CA ARG A 128 -11.45 -1.86 24.78
C ARG A 128 -12.53 -0.84 25.15
N LEU A 129 -12.37 0.40 24.70
CA LEU A 129 -13.30 1.49 24.96
C LEU A 129 -14.32 1.63 23.83
N ILE A 130 -15.57 1.87 24.21
CA ILE A 130 -16.67 2.18 23.30
C ILE A 130 -17.35 3.49 23.71
N ARG A 131 -17.74 4.30 22.72
CA ARG A 131 -18.51 5.52 22.96
C ARG A 131 -19.93 5.16 23.39
N ASP A 132 -20.44 5.86 24.40
CA ASP A 132 -21.83 5.70 24.82
C ASP A 132 -22.79 6.19 23.72
N SER A 133 -23.80 5.38 23.41
CA SER A 133 -24.79 5.67 22.35
C SER A 133 -25.64 6.92 22.62
N GLY A 134 -25.84 7.29 23.89
CA GLY A 134 -26.60 8.47 24.29
C GLY A 134 -25.74 9.71 24.51
N ASN A 135 -24.42 9.55 24.66
CA ASN A 135 -23.49 10.66 24.84
C ASN A 135 -22.06 10.31 24.39
N PRO A 136 -21.59 10.78 23.22
CA PRO A 136 -20.27 10.42 22.68
C PRO A 136 -19.08 10.93 23.50
N ASN A 137 -19.32 11.80 24.50
CA ASN A 137 -18.31 12.26 25.46
C ASN A 137 -18.12 11.31 26.65
N ILE A 138 -18.83 10.17 26.67
CA ILE A 138 -18.66 9.12 27.66
C ILE A 138 -18.04 7.91 26.96
N LEU A 139 -16.94 7.41 27.53
CA LEU A 139 -16.31 6.15 27.13
C LEU A 139 -16.56 5.10 28.20
N ASN A 140 -17.04 3.93 27.76
CA ASN A 140 -17.28 2.76 28.60
C ASN A 140 -16.23 1.69 28.29
N VAL A 141 -15.81 0.94 29.31
CA VAL A 141 -14.98 -0.26 29.10
C VAL A 141 -15.88 -1.42 28.69
N SER A 142 -15.67 -1.91 27.47
CA SER A 142 -16.36 -3.11 26.97
C SER A 142 -15.59 -4.40 27.24
N GLU A 143 -14.26 -4.30 27.36
CA GLU A 143 -13.37 -5.44 27.60
C GLU A 143 -12.11 -4.94 28.31
N ASN A 144 -11.56 -5.76 29.20
CA ASN A 144 -10.28 -5.53 29.86
C ASN A 144 -9.43 -6.79 29.78
N SER A 145 -8.41 -6.75 28.94
CA SER A 145 -7.60 -7.91 28.58
C SER A 145 -6.12 -7.66 28.91
N ASP A 146 -5.34 -8.73 28.94
CA ASP A 146 -3.89 -8.63 29.01
C ASP A 146 -3.35 -7.94 27.75
N TYR A 147 -2.43 -6.98 27.93
CA TYR A 147 -1.93 -6.15 26.83
C TYR A 147 -1.26 -6.97 25.73
N LEU A 148 -0.35 -7.88 26.09
CA LEU A 148 0.41 -8.68 25.13
C LEU A 148 -0.51 -9.57 24.28
N THR A 149 -1.57 -10.08 24.89
CA THR A 149 -2.61 -10.86 24.19
C THR A 149 -3.29 -10.04 23.10
N VAL A 150 -3.74 -8.82 23.41
CA VAL A 150 -4.41 -7.94 22.44
C VAL A 150 -3.44 -7.46 21.37
N GLN A 151 -2.22 -7.07 21.75
CA GLN A 151 -1.18 -6.67 20.81
C GLN A 151 -0.90 -7.76 19.76
N THR A 152 -0.77 -9.01 20.21
CA THR A 152 -0.53 -10.17 19.32
C THR A 152 -1.70 -10.40 18.37
N GLN A 153 -2.95 -10.22 18.83
CA GLN A 153 -4.14 -10.41 18.00
C GLN A 153 -4.26 -9.34 16.91
N LEU A 154 -3.99 -8.07 17.24
CA LEU A 154 -4.01 -6.97 16.27
C LEU A 154 -2.95 -7.17 15.19
N GLN A 155 -1.72 -7.51 15.58
CA GLN A 155 -0.63 -7.81 14.64
C GLN A 155 -0.96 -8.99 13.71
N GLU A 156 -1.56 -10.06 14.25
CA GLU A 156 -1.97 -11.22 13.44
C GLU A 156 -3.13 -10.88 12.49
N GLN A 157 -4.04 -9.98 12.89
CA GLN A 157 -5.12 -9.50 12.03
C GLN A 157 -4.57 -8.66 10.87
N GLU A 158 -3.69 -7.71 11.16
CA GLU A 158 -2.98 -6.91 10.15
C GLU A 158 -2.21 -7.81 9.19
N ARG A 159 -1.46 -8.80 9.70
CA ARG A 159 -0.74 -9.77 8.87
C ARG A 159 -1.69 -10.50 7.92
N ARG A 160 -2.83 -10.99 8.39
CA ARG A 160 -3.82 -11.69 7.56
C ARG A 160 -4.46 -10.78 6.51
N GLU A 161 -4.71 -9.53 6.85
CA GLU A 161 -5.28 -8.55 5.93
C GLU A 161 -4.27 -8.20 4.83
N ASN A 162 -3.01 -7.97 5.20
CA ASN A 162 -1.91 -7.78 4.27
C ASN A 162 -1.68 -9.02 3.37
N GLU A 163 -1.71 -10.22 3.94
CA GLU A 163 -1.60 -11.48 3.17
C GLU A 163 -2.77 -11.67 2.21
N LYS A 164 -3.99 -11.29 2.59
CA LYS A 164 -5.15 -11.35 1.69
C LYS A 164 -5.00 -10.38 0.52
N LEU A 165 -4.63 -9.12 0.81
CA LEU A 165 -4.33 -8.12 -0.21
C LEU A 165 -3.22 -8.62 -1.14
N GLN A 166 -2.15 -9.15 -0.58
CA GLN A 166 -1.03 -9.68 -1.35
C GLN A 166 -1.48 -10.82 -2.30
N ASN A 167 -2.24 -11.80 -1.81
CA ASN A 167 -2.74 -12.90 -2.62
C ASN A 167 -3.79 -12.47 -3.67
N GLU A 168 -4.57 -11.42 -3.43
CA GLU A 168 -5.54 -10.89 -4.40
C GLU A 168 -4.85 -10.19 -5.59
N TYR A 169 -3.66 -9.65 -5.36
CA TYR A 169 -2.87 -8.89 -6.32
C TYR A 169 -1.58 -9.59 -6.76
N GLU A 170 -1.52 -10.93 -6.64
CA GLU A 170 -0.49 -11.78 -7.28
C GLU A 170 -1.08 -12.46 -8.52
N ILE A 171 -0.41 -12.33 -9.66
CA ILE A 171 -0.61 -13.25 -10.78
C ILE A 171 0.04 -14.60 -10.39
N PRO A 172 -0.56 -15.78 -10.70
CA PRO A 172 0.10 -17.07 -10.48
C PRO A 172 1.55 -17.08 -10.97
N HIS A 173 2.45 -17.71 -10.22
CA HIS A 173 3.89 -17.71 -10.51
C HIS A 173 4.20 -18.04 -11.97
N GLY A 174 4.75 -17.06 -12.70
CA GLY A 174 5.00 -17.12 -14.12
C GLY A 174 5.82 -15.94 -14.61
N PHE A 175 6.16 -15.92 -15.90
CA PHE A 175 6.86 -14.82 -16.56
C PHE A 175 6.29 -14.59 -17.96
N PRO A 176 6.34 -13.36 -18.51
CA PRO A 176 5.87 -13.09 -19.86
C PRO A 176 6.49 -14.04 -20.88
N GLN A 177 5.68 -14.78 -21.64
CA GLN A 177 6.14 -15.76 -22.62
C GLN A 177 6.61 -15.06 -23.91
N MET A 178 7.73 -14.35 -23.79
CA MET A 178 8.40 -13.58 -24.85
C MET A 178 9.84 -14.04 -25.03
N GLN A 179 10.40 -13.83 -26.23
CA GLN A 179 11.82 -14.16 -26.51
C GLN A 179 12.78 -13.50 -25.52
N ASN A 180 12.56 -12.22 -25.25
CA ASN A 180 13.26 -11.46 -24.22
C ASN A 180 12.26 -11.17 -23.11
N THR A 181 12.55 -11.58 -21.89
CA THR A 181 11.59 -11.56 -20.78
C THR A 181 12.29 -11.39 -19.44
N TYR A 182 11.51 -11.24 -18.38
CA TYR A 182 11.97 -11.15 -17.00
C TYR A 182 11.19 -12.10 -16.11
N CYS A 183 11.75 -12.48 -14.96
CA CYS A 183 10.99 -13.10 -13.88
C CYS A 183 11.30 -12.40 -12.55
N ILE A 184 10.34 -12.45 -11.63
CA ILE A 184 10.50 -12.00 -10.25
C ILE A 184 10.53 -13.27 -9.38
N THR A 185 11.58 -13.42 -8.59
CA THR A 185 11.72 -14.56 -7.66
C THR A 185 11.02 -14.27 -6.33
N ASP A 186 10.78 -15.31 -5.54
CA ASP A 186 10.23 -15.19 -4.18
C ASP A 186 11.11 -14.34 -3.23
N ALA A 187 12.37 -14.09 -3.60
CA ALA A 187 13.30 -13.24 -2.87
C ALA A 187 13.30 -11.78 -3.37
N SER A 188 12.25 -11.35 -4.08
CA SER A 188 12.12 -10.03 -4.71
C SER A 188 13.26 -9.67 -5.67
N GLN A 189 13.90 -10.67 -6.28
CA GLN A 189 14.96 -10.46 -7.27
C GLN A 189 14.37 -10.48 -8.67
N VAL A 190 14.86 -9.60 -9.54
CA VAL A 190 14.49 -9.60 -10.97
C VAL A 190 15.63 -10.19 -11.78
N LEU A 191 15.31 -11.20 -12.59
CA LEU A 191 16.23 -11.82 -13.54
C LEU A 191 15.71 -11.61 -14.95
N VAL A 192 16.63 -11.60 -15.91
CA VAL A 192 16.31 -11.40 -17.33
C VAL A 192 16.64 -12.68 -18.11
N SER A 193 15.85 -12.98 -19.13
CA SER A 193 16.14 -14.00 -20.12
C SER A 193 16.10 -13.40 -21.52
N TYR A 194 17.02 -13.84 -22.38
CA TYR A 194 17.08 -13.47 -23.80
C TYR A 194 16.75 -14.64 -24.74
N ASN A 195 16.32 -15.76 -24.14
CA ASN A 195 15.99 -17.01 -24.83
C ASN A 195 14.71 -17.65 -24.30
N GLY A 196 13.68 -16.84 -24.07
CA GLY A 196 12.34 -17.35 -23.73
C GLY A 196 12.28 -18.08 -22.39
N GLY A 197 13.15 -17.75 -21.43
CA GLY A 197 13.19 -18.36 -20.11
C GLY A 197 13.98 -19.68 -20.03
N GLU A 198 14.65 -20.12 -21.11
CA GLU A 198 15.53 -21.30 -21.08
C GLU A 198 16.74 -21.09 -20.14
N SER A 199 17.23 -19.86 -20.06
CA SER A 199 18.29 -19.46 -19.12
C SER A 199 18.08 -18.05 -18.60
N TRP A 200 18.60 -17.78 -17.41
CA TRP A 200 18.41 -16.53 -16.68
C TRP A 200 19.76 -15.91 -16.33
N THR A 201 19.82 -14.56 -16.32
CA THR A 201 20.99 -13.81 -15.85
C THR A 201 21.14 -13.91 -14.33
N ASP A 202 22.27 -13.42 -13.82
CA ASP A 202 22.34 -13.00 -12.42
C ASP A 202 21.28 -11.90 -12.15
N PRO A 203 20.84 -11.74 -10.88
CA PRO A 203 19.89 -10.69 -10.50
C PRO A 203 20.37 -9.30 -10.91
N ILE A 204 19.44 -8.48 -11.42
CA ILE A 204 19.72 -7.07 -11.69
C ILE A 204 19.94 -6.32 -10.35
N PRO A 205 20.62 -5.16 -10.32
CA PRO A 205 21.00 -4.48 -9.08
C PRO A 205 19.85 -3.69 -8.42
N VAL A 206 18.60 -4.00 -8.77
CA VAL A 206 17.38 -3.34 -8.26
C VAL A 206 16.34 -4.43 -7.99
N THR A 207 15.72 -4.39 -6.81
CA THR A 207 14.70 -5.38 -6.41
C THR A 207 13.35 -5.07 -7.02
N SER A 208 12.47 -6.08 -7.09
CA SER A 208 11.11 -5.91 -7.59
C SER A 208 10.33 -4.86 -6.82
N ASP A 209 10.49 -4.80 -5.49
CA ASP A 209 9.77 -3.84 -4.63
C ASP A 209 9.98 -2.37 -5.05
N VAL A 210 11.14 -2.06 -5.64
CA VAL A 210 11.45 -0.72 -6.16
C VAL A 210 10.91 -0.54 -7.58
N LEU A 211 10.94 -1.60 -8.39
CA LEU A 211 10.52 -1.56 -9.79
C LEU A 211 9.00 -1.59 -9.96
N THR A 212 8.27 -2.07 -8.95
CA THR A 212 6.81 -2.15 -8.94
C THR A 212 6.13 -1.04 -8.12
N ASP A 213 6.91 -0.17 -7.45
CA ASP A 213 6.43 1.01 -6.69
C ASP A 213 6.00 2.15 -7.63
N LEU A 214 4.87 1.96 -8.33
CA LEU A 214 4.15 3.01 -9.05
C LEU A 214 2.72 3.14 -8.52
N SER A 215 2.15 4.34 -8.60
CA SER A 215 0.88 4.67 -7.94
C SER A 215 -0.35 3.86 -8.40
N ASP A 216 -0.31 3.26 -9.59
CA ASP A 216 -1.44 2.56 -10.22
C ASP A 216 -1.12 1.08 -10.57
N THR A 217 -0.07 0.46 -9.99
CA THR A 217 0.23 -0.97 -10.24
C THR A 217 -0.79 -1.87 -9.56
N LYS A 218 -1.50 -2.66 -10.37
CA LYS A 218 -2.49 -3.64 -9.88
C LYS A 218 -1.87 -4.91 -9.31
N TYR A 219 -0.65 -5.24 -9.74
CA TYR A 219 0.04 -6.47 -9.35
C TYR A 219 1.43 -6.12 -8.86
N HIS A 220 1.80 -6.58 -7.67
CA HIS A 220 3.11 -6.28 -7.09
C HIS A 220 4.21 -7.24 -7.57
N ASN A 221 3.83 -8.33 -8.24
CA ASN A 221 4.73 -9.32 -8.84
C ASN A 221 4.83 -9.22 -10.38
N VAL A 222 4.47 -8.07 -10.95
CA VAL A 222 4.59 -7.77 -12.39
C VAL A 222 5.23 -6.40 -12.55
N LEU A 223 6.23 -6.31 -13.43
CA LEU A 223 6.82 -5.02 -13.75
C LEU A 223 5.80 -4.18 -14.52
N PRO A 224 5.64 -2.88 -14.18
CA PRO A 224 4.74 -2.00 -14.91
C PRO A 224 5.07 -2.01 -16.41
N GLU A 225 4.03 -2.08 -17.24
CA GLU A 225 4.24 -2.02 -18.70
C GLU A 225 4.93 -0.70 -19.09
N GLY A 226 5.95 -0.80 -19.95
CA GLY A 226 6.75 0.33 -20.41
C GLY A 226 7.89 0.75 -19.45
N SER A 227 7.93 0.26 -18.20
CA SER A 227 9.00 0.59 -17.25
C SER A 227 10.31 -0.15 -17.52
N TYR A 228 10.32 -1.05 -18.50
CA TYR A 228 11.48 -1.83 -18.89
C TYR A 228 11.59 -1.94 -20.42
N TYR A 229 12.82 -2.15 -20.89
CA TYR A 229 13.16 -2.46 -22.27
C TYR A 229 14.17 -3.59 -22.27
N ILE A 230 13.89 -4.72 -22.92
CA ILE A 230 14.77 -5.91 -22.87
C ILE A 230 15.10 -6.37 -24.28
N THR A 231 16.34 -6.13 -24.68
CA THR A 231 16.95 -6.67 -25.90
C THR A 231 18.39 -7.09 -25.62
N PRO A 232 18.97 -8.03 -26.40
CA PRO A 232 20.39 -8.40 -26.25
C PRO A 232 21.35 -7.21 -26.33
N GLU A 233 21.01 -6.20 -27.14
CA GLU A 233 21.84 -5.02 -27.38
C GLU A 233 21.70 -3.94 -26.30
N MET A 234 20.52 -3.84 -25.69
CA MET A 234 20.19 -2.88 -24.63
C MET A 234 19.09 -3.43 -23.72
N THR A 235 19.37 -3.47 -22.43
CA THR A 235 18.39 -3.79 -21.39
C THR A 235 18.35 -2.68 -20.37
N SER A 236 17.17 -2.14 -20.07
CA SER A 236 17.00 -1.06 -19.11
C SER A 236 15.72 -1.19 -18.29
N PHE A 237 15.77 -0.64 -17.08
CA PHE A 237 14.66 -0.49 -16.16
C PHE A 237 14.63 0.94 -15.65
N VAL A 238 13.45 1.56 -15.69
CA VAL A 238 13.21 2.89 -15.12
C VAL A 238 12.32 2.75 -13.89
N TYR A 239 12.67 3.46 -12.82
CA TYR A 239 12.00 3.29 -11.54
C TYR A 239 12.13 4.52 -10.66
N ARG A 240 11.26 4.58 -9.66
CA ARG A 240 11.28 5.61 -8.63
C ARG A 240 11.98 5.07 -7.38
N GLN A 241 12.89 5.86 -6.83
CA GLN A 241 13.49 5.56 -5.53
C GLN A 241 13.85 6.86 -4.82
N ASN A 242 13.43 6.98 -3.56
CA ASN A 242 13.65 8.16 -2.73
C ASN A 242 13.15 9.46 -3.37
N GLY A 243 12.03 9.38 -4.11
CA GLY A 243 11.44 10.55 -4.79
C GLY A 243 12.16 10.99 -6.07
N PHE A 244 13.12 10.23 -6.56
CA PHE A 244 13.81 10.50 -7.83
C PHE A 244 13.54 9.40 -8.85
N LEU A 245 13.61 9.76 -10.13
CA LEU A 245 13.57 8.78 -11.22
C LEU A 245 14.99 8.36 -11.61
N TRP A 246 15.14 7.06 -11.78
CA TRP A 246 16.41 6.40 -12.08
C TRP A 246 16.29 5.52 -13.32
N CYS A 247 17.40 5.36 -14.03
CA CYS A 247 17.57 4.35 -15.06
C CYS A 247 18.68 3.40 -14.63
N CYS A 248 18.38 2.11 -14.59
CA CYS A 248 19.38 1.04 -14.51
C CYS A 248 19.45 0.34 -15.87
N HIS A 249 20.62 0.29 -16.50
CA HIS A 249 20.75 -0.30 -17.83
C HIS A 249 22.05 -1.09 -18.03
N SER A 250 22.03 -1.96 -19.04
CA SER A 250 23.11 -2.84 -19.47
C SER A 250 23.13 -2.96 -20.99
N THR A 251 24.32 -2.99 -21.58
CA THR A 251 24.56 -3.23 -23.02
C THR A 251 25.28 -4.55 -23.29
N ASP A 252 25.38 -5.42 -22.28
CA ASP A 252 26.14 -6.67 -22.33
C ASP A 252 25.38 -7.85 -21.72
N GLN A 253 24.06 -7.83 -21.89
CA GLN A 253 23.13 -8.85 -21.42
C GLN A 253 23.14 -9.04 -19.89
N GLY A 254 23.28 -7.94 -19.14
CA GLY A 254 23.19 -7.93 -17.68
C GLY A 254 24.47 -8.31 -16.95
N LYS A 255 25.62 -8.39 -17.63
CA LYS A 255 26.92 -8.67 -16.99
C LYS A 255 27.44 -7.46 -16.23
N ASN A 256 27.23 -6.27 -16.77
CA ASN A 256 27.53 -5.01 -16.11
C ASN A 256 26.31 -4.09 -16.18
N TRP A 257 26.08 -3.37 -15.08
CA TRP A 257 24.98 -2.42 -14.95
C TRP A 257 25.51 -1.03 -14.67
N LYS A 258 24.86 -0.04 -15.27
CA LYS A 258 25.05 1.37 -14.94
C LYS A 258 23.75 1.93 -14.39
N ILE A 259 23.86 2.82 -13.43
CA ILE A 259 22.72 3.48 -12.79
C ILE A 259 22.95 4.99 -12.89
N SER A 260 21.95 5.71 -13.36
CA SER A 260 21.95 7.17 -13.48
C SER A 260 20.61 7.74 -13.03
N SER A 261 20.65 8.95 -12.45
CA SER A 261 19.43 9.69 -12.17
C SER A 261 18.94 10.34 -13.46
N ILE A 262 17.63 10.22 -13.72
CA ILE A 262 16.94 10.86 -14.84
C ILE A 262 16.53 12.28 -14.42
N THR A 263 15.91 12.38 -13.25
CA THR A 263 15.52 13.66 -12.65
C THR A 263 15.43 13.55 -11.14
N SER A 264 15.73 14.66 -10.46
CA SER A 264 15.53 14.83 -9.02
C SER A 264 14.16 15.40 -8.66
N ASN A 265 13.31 15.67 -9.64
CA ASN A 265 11.96 16.15 -9.37
C ASN A 265 11.12 14.99 -8.84
N THR A 266 10.46 15.23 -7.70
CA THR A 266 9.49 14.30 -7.12
C THR A 266 8.19 14.43 -7.88
N TYR A 267 7.81 13.38 -8.61
CA TYR A 267 6.50 13.29 -9.22
C TYR A 267 5.70 12.19 -8.51
N ALA A 268 4.37 12.28 -8.54
CA ALA A 268 3.51 11.14 -8.25
C ALA A 268 3.26 10.40 -9.57
N GLU A 269 4.21 9.56 -10.00
CA GLU A 269 4.16 8.92 -11.32
C GLU A 269 3.08 7.84 -11.37
N ARG A 270 2.29 7.90 -12.45
CA ARG A 270 1.32 6.87 -12.81
C ARG A 270 1.92 5.86 -13.78
N MET A 271 2.66 6.36 -14.76
CA MET A 271 3.13 5.57 -15.90
C MET A 271 4.52 6.02 -16.31
N LEU A 272 5.37 5.02 -16.57
CA LEU A 272 6.71 5.18 -17.12
C LEU A 272 6.73 4.40 -18.44
N LEU A 273 6.94 5.10 -19.56
CA LEU A 273 7.14 4.48 -20.86
C LEU A 273 8.56 4.76 -21.31
N SER A 274 9.36 3.72 -21.46
CA SER A 274 10.77 3.83 -21.81
C SER A 274 11.13 3.01 -23.04
N GLY A 275 12.18 3.43 -23.73
CA GLY A 275 12.70 2.68 -24.86
C GLY A 275 13.99 3.27 -25.41
N TRP A 276 14.52 2.59 -26.42
CA TRP A 276 15.80 2.93 -27.03
C TRP A 276 15.70 2.82 -28.55
N THR A 277 16.33 3.77 -29.25
CA THR A 277 16.48 3.74 -30.71
C THR A 277 17.90 3.33 -31.13
N SER A 278 18.85 3.37 -30.19
CA SER A 278 20.17 2.75 -30.30
C SER A 278 20.79 2.54 -28.92
N GLN A 279 22.01 2.01 -28.84
CA GLN A 279 22.74 1.92 -27.56
C GLN A 279 23.11 3.29 -26.93
N LYS A 280 22.98 4.38 -27.68
CA LYS A 280 23.23 5.75 -27.19
C LYS A 280 21.97 6.57 -26.97
N GLU A 281 20.96 6.28 -27.78
CA GLU A 281 19.75 7.11 -27.92
C GLU A 281 18.59 6.41 -27.21
N GLY A 282 18.13 7.01 -26.11
CA GLY A 282 17.07 6.48 -25.27
C GLY A 282 16.07 7.56 -24.88
N TRP A 283 14.88 7.14 -24.45
CA TRP A 283 13.80 8.04 -24.10
C TRP A 283 13.00 7.50 -22.91
N LEU A 284 12.41 8.44 -22.17
CA LEU A 284 11.43 8.19 -21.12
C LEU A 284 10.29 9.20 -21.27
N ILE A 285 9.05 8.71 -21.29
CA ILE A 285 7.84 9.51 -21.18
C ILE A 285 7.20 9.17 -19.83
N VAL A 286 6.90 10.21 -19.06
CA VAL A 286 6.31 10.09 -17.71
C VAL A 286 4.96 10.76 -17.69
N SER A 287 3.96 10.12 -17.09
CA SER A 287 2.73 10.78 -16.67
C SER A 287 2.62 10.81 -15.14
N TYR A 288 2.20 11.95 -14.58
CA TYR A 288 2.21 12.17 -13.14
C TYR A 288 1.15 13.16 -12.66
N ASP A 289 0.99 13.27 -11.34
CA ASP A 289 0.05 14.19 -10.67
C ASP A 289 -1.40 14.01 -11.16
N ARG A 290 -1.86 12.76 -11.19
CA ARG A 290 -3.22 12.42 -11.63
C ARG A 290 -4.26 13.04 -10.68
N GLN A 291 -5.15 13.85 -11.24
CA GLN A 291 -6.31 14.41 -10.54
C GLN A 291 -7.53 14.39 -11.45
N MET A 292 -8.62 13.71 -11.06
CA MET A 292 -9.91 13.72 -11.77
C MET A 292 -9.78 13.46 -13.29
N SER A 293 -9.09 12.37 -13.66
CA SER A 293 -8.82 11.97 -15.06
C SER A 293 -7.99 12.98 -15.87
N THR A 294 -7.27 13.86 -15.18
CA THR A 294 -6.23 14.70 -15.75
C THR A 294 -4.87 14.37 -15.17
N GLU A 295 -3.79 14.61 -15.91
CA GLU A 295 -2.42 14.39 -15.47
C GLU A 295 -1.43 15.25 -16.25
N ALA A 296 -0.30 15.55 -15.62
CA ALA A 296 0.86 16.18 -16.26
C ALA A 296 1.74 15.13 -16.98
N LYS A 297 2.61 15.61 -17.87
CA LYS A 297 3.46 14.80 -18.74
C LYS A 297 4.86 15.41 -18.84
N ALA A 298 5.88 14.57 -18.95
CA ALA A 298 7.25 14.98 -19.22
C ALA A 298 7.93 13.99 -20.18
N VAL A 299 8.89 14.49 -20.95
CA VAL A 299 9.72 13.70 -21.88
C VAL A 299 11.18 13.94 -21.53
N PHE A 300 11.92 12.85 -21.35
CA PHE A 300 13.35 12.87 -21.13
C PHE A 300 14.05 12.09 -22.24
N LEU A 301 15.16 12.61 -22.74
CA LEU A 301 16.00 11.95 -23.73
C LEU A 301 17.41 11.72 -23.18
N THR A 302 18.08 10.69 -23.66
CA THR A 302 19.51 10.47 -23.47
C THR A 302 20.19 10.26 -24.81
N HIS A 303 21.38 10.84 -24.96
CA HIS A 303 22.21 10.76 -26.17
C HIS A 303 23.58 10.10 -25.91
N ASP A 304 23.82 9.66 -24.67
CA ASP A 304 25.09 9.13 -24.19
C ASP A 304 24.98 7.71 -23.61
N GLY A 305 23.91 7.01 -23.96
CA GLY A 305 23.65 5.65 -23.50
C GLY A 305 23.12 5.63 -22.07
N GLY A 306 22.33 6.62 -21.66
CA GLY A 306 21.71 6.69 -20.35
C GLY A 306 22.66 7.11 -19.23
N LEU A 307 23.79 7.75 -19.53
CA LEU A 307 24.66 8.32 -18.50
C LEU A 307 24.13 9.66 -18.00
N SER A 308 23.47 10.43 -18.88
CA SER A 308 22.75 11.65 -18.55
C SER A 308 21.42 11.74 -19.32
N TRP A 309 20.48 12.50 -18.77
CA TRP A 309 19.13 12.67 -19.30
C TRP A 309 18.74 14.15 -19.36
N GLU A 310 18.06 14.54 -20.44
CA GLU A 310 17.63 15.91 -20.72
C GLU A 310 16.11 16.02 -20.76
N ASP A 311 15.55 16.87 -19.90
CA ASP A 311 14.13 17.26 -19.95
C ASP A 311 13.85 18.12 -21.19
N GLN A 312 12.87 17.69 -22.00
CA GLN A 312 12.49 18.35 -23.24
C GLN A 312 11.51 19.51 -23.02
N GLY A 313 11.19 19.82 -21.76
CA GLY A 313 10.40 20.95 -21.35
C GLY A 313 8.91 20.69 -21.46
N ARG A 314 8.16 21.76 -21.75
CA ARG A 314 6.70 21.78 -21.59
C ARG A 314 5.90 21.24 -22.77
N GLY A 315 6.54 20.81 -23.87
CA GLY A 315 5.84 20.37 -25.09
C GLY A 315 4.72 19.35 -24.82
N ALA A 316 5.03 18.28 -24.09
CA ALA A 316 4.05 17.27 -23.72
C ALA A 316 3.03 17.75 -22.65
N ALA A 317 3.45 18.63 -21.74
CA ALA A 317 2.60 19.16 -20.66
C ALA A 317 1.56 20.18 -21.19
N ASP A 318 1.93 20.98 -22.18
CA ASP A 318 1.09 22.03 -22.76
C ASP A 318 0.10 21.48 -23.81
N LEU A 319 0.27 20.21 -24.22
CA LEU A 319 -0.54 19.56 -25.25
C LEU A 319 -2.00 19.36 -24.80
N THR A 320 -2.17 18.69 -23.66
CA THR A 320 -3.47 18.37 -23.08
C THR A 320 -3.28 17.88 -21.65
N THR A 321 -4.28 18.12 -20.80
CA THR A 321 -4.30 17.57 -19.44
C THR A 321 -4.87 16.16 -19.40
N ARG A 322 -5.34 15.59 -20.52
CA ARG A 322 -5.93 14.24 -20.58
C ARG A 322 -4.92 13.13 -20.24
N MET A 323 -5.44 11.97 -19.82
CA MET A 323 -4.61 10.81 -19.47
C MET A 323 -3.90 10.22 -20.70
N LEU A 324 -2.57 10.13 -20.60
CA LEU A 324 -1.70 9.43 -21.52
C LEU A 324 -2.05 7.94 -21.52
N LYS A 325 -2.18 7.36 -22.69
CA LYS A 325 -2.42 5.92 -22.86
C LYS A 325 -1.19 5.21 -23.40
N HIS A 326 -0.59 5.75 -24.45
CA HIS A 326 0.65 5.22 -25.03
C HIS A 326 1.56 6.35 -25.50
N GLY A 327 2.82 6.01 -25.75
CA GLY A 327 3.79 6.91 -26.34
C GLY A 327 5.11 6.21 -26.58
N GLY A 328 5.92 6.78 -27.46
CA GLY A 328 7.26 6.28 -27.73
C GLY A 328 7.96 7.01 -28.86
N PHE A 329 9.27 6.81 -28.95
CA PHE A 329 10.12 7.40 -29.98
C PHE A 329 10.68 6.33 -30.91
N VAL A 330 10.68 6.64 -32.21
CA VAL A 330 11.20 5.78 -33.28
C VAL A 330 12.54 6.29 -33.81
N THR A 331 12.85 7.57 -33.59
CA THR A 331 14.17 8.18 -33.75
C THR A 331 14.39 9.16 -32.58
N PRO A 332 15.59 9.74 -32.39
CA PRO A 332 15.81 10.74 -31.34
C PRO A 332 14.87 11.96 -31.43
N ASP A 333 14.47 12.34 -32.64
CA ASP A 333 13.64 13.53 -32.88
C ASP A 333 12.15 13.20 -33.04
N VAL A 334 11.84 12.00 -33.55
CA VAL A 334 10.48 11.59 -33.92
C VAL A 334 9.89 10.66 -32.88
N GLY A 335 8.80 11.11 -32.27
CA GLY A 335 8.06 10.37 -31.26
C GLY A 335 6.57 10.70 -31.27
N PHE A 336 5.82 9.96 -30.49
CA PHE A 336 4.37 9.96 -30.51
C PHE A 336 3.79 9.93 -29.10
N LEU A 337 2.64 10.58 -28.93
CA LEU A 337 1.82 10.51 -27.72
C LEU A 337 0.38 10.19 -28.13
N SER A 338 -0.24 9.29 -27.38
CA SER A 338 -1.61 8.86 -27.59
C SER A 338 -2.41 8.97 -26.30
N PHE A 339 -3.65 9.41 -26.44
CA PHE A 339 -4.59 9.60 -25.36
C PHE A 339 -5.86 8.78 -25.63
N GLY A 340 -6.79 8.77 -24.68
CA GLY A 340 -8.13 8.20 -24.91
C GLY A 340 -8.89 8.91 -26.03
N PRO A 341 -10.14 8.49 -26.34
CA PRO A 341 -10.94 9.07 -27.41
C PRO A 341 -11.02 10.59 -27.27
N SER A 342 -11.08 11.29 -28.39
CA SER A 342 -11.41 12.71 -28.36
C SER A 342 -12.75 12.93 -27.65
N ASN A 343 -12.96 14.14 -27.14
CA ASN A 343 -14.25 14.57 -26.59
C ASN A 343 -14.62 15.95 -27.16
N ARG A 344 -14.23 16.20 -28.40
CA ARG A 344 -14.46 17.47 -29.08
C ARG A 344 -15.87 17.47 -29.68
N LEU A 345 -16.68 18.46 -29.33
CA LEU A 345 -18.00 18.65 -29.92
C LEU A 345 -17.86 18.94 -31.43
N LEU A 346 -18.45 18.07 -32.25
CA LEU A 346 -18.53 18.23 -33.70
C LEU A 346 -19.78 19.01 -34.14
N GLY A 347 -20.84 18.94 -33.34
CA GLY A 347 -22.07 19.66 -33.57
C GLY A 347 -23.21 19.12 -32.72
N THR A 348 -24.40 19.67 -32.91
CA THR A 348 -25.61 19.23 -32.22
C THR A 348 -26.66 18.88 -33.28
N THR A 349 -27.35 17.75 -33.12
CA THR A 349 -28.43 17.36 -34.03
C THR A 349 -29.60 18.35 -33.94
N ALA A 350 -30.51 18.30 -34.92
CA ALA A 350 -31.71 19.15 -34.92
C ALA A 350 -32.61 18.90 -33.69
N GLU A 351 -32.54 17.70 -33.11
CA GLU A 351 -33.26 17.26 -31.91
C GLU A 351 -32.54 17.65 -30.61
N GLY A 352 -31.35 18.28 -30.68
CA GLY A 352 -30.62 18.78 -29.53
C GLY A 352 -29.59 17.82 -28.93
N TYR A 353 -29.16 16.77 -29.64
CA TYR A 353 -28.15 15.84 -29.16
C TYR A 353 -26.75 16.24 -29.62
N ASP A 354 -25.81 16.35 -28.68
CA ASP A 354 -24.41 16.65 -28.99
C ASP A 354 -23.71 15.44 -29.62
N ILE A 355 -22.97 15.70 -30.71
CA ILE A 355 -22.15 14.73 -31.44
C ILE A 355 -20.69 15.02 -31.11
N PHE A 356 -20.00 14.04 -30.54
CA PHE A 356 -18.59 14.18 -30.18
C PHE A 356 -17.70 13.41 -31.15
N ASP A 357 -16.52 13.98 -31.42
CA ASP A 357 -15.40 13.30 -32.05
C ASP A 357 -14.89 12.27 -31.04
N THR A 358 -14.95 10.99 -31.38
CA THR A 358 -14.43 9.89 -30.56
C THR A 358 -13.17 9.28 -31.15
N SER A 359 -12.61 9.90 -32.21
CA SER A 359 -11.38 9.41 -32.83
C SER A 359 -10.19 9.42 -31.85
N PRO A 360 -9.17 8.57 -32.06
CA PRO A 360 -7.97 8.59 -31.24
C PRO A 360 -7.30 9.96 -31.23
N GLU A 361 -6.98 10.46 -30.04
CA GLU A 361 -6.14 11.64 -29.88
C GLU A 361 -4.67 11.24 -29.99
N PHE A 362 -4.08 11.48 -31.17
CA PHE A 362 -2.74 11.02 -31.53
C PHE A 362 -1.87 12.18 -32.01
N TYR A 363 -0.68 12.30 -31.44
CA TYR A 363 0.21 13.43 -31.68
C TYR A 363 1.62 12.96 -32.01
N ARG A 364 2.32 13.74 -32.84
CA ARG A 364 3.69 13.49 -33.29
C ARG A 364 4.59 14.68 -32.96
N THR A 365 5.81 14.40 -32.53
CA THR A 365 6.92 15.35 -32.46
C THR A 365 7.93 15.09 -33.57
N GLU A 366 8.67 16.12 -33.97
CA GLU A 366 9.84 16.04 -34.84
C GLU A 366 11.05 16.83 -34.30
N ASP A 367 10.99 17.28 -33.05
CA ASP A 367 12.03 18.06 -32.38
C ASP A 367 12.43 17.49 -31.01
N GLY A 368 12.24 16.17 -30.82
CA GLY A 368 12.59 15.49 -29.58
C GLY A 368 11.54 15.62 -28.47
N GLY A 369 10.34 16.13 -28.75
CA GLY A 369 9.25 16.27 -27.78
C GLY A 369 9.13 17.67 -27.20
N LYS A 370 9.80 18.66 -27.81
CA LYS A 370 9.67 20.07 -27.43
C LYS A 370 8.35 20.65 -27.94
N THR A 371 7.88 20.18 -29.10
CA THR A 371 6.57 20.50 -29.65
C THR A 371 5.89 19.26 -30.25
N PHE A 372 4.56 19.26 -30.22
CA PHE A 372 3.75 18.16 -30.76
C PHE A 372 2.66 18.72 -31.68
N SER A 373 2.38 17.99 -32.76
CA SER A 373 1.29 18.28 -33.70
C SER A 373 0.33 17.10 -33.77
N GLU A 374 -0.97 17.38 -33.84
CA GLU A 374 -2.02 16.36 -33.96
C GLU A 374 -1.94 15.66 -35.32
N ILE A 375 -2.09 14.34 -35.32
CA ILE A 375 -2.21 13.49 -36.51
C ILE A 375 -3.62 12.91 -36.54
N LYS A 376 -4.35 13.20 -37.63
CA LYS A 376 -5.65 12.57 -37.89
C LYS A 376 -5.45 11.26 -38.64
N LEU A 377 -5.80 10.16 -37.99
CA LEU A 377 -5.74 8.83 -38.59
C LEU A 377 -6.91 8.62 -39.57
N PRO A 378 -6.67 8.10 -40.78
CA PRO A 378 -7.72 7.85 -41.76
C PRO A 378 -8.46 6.54 -41.44
N ILE A 379 -9.21 6.53 -40.34
CA ILE A 379 -10.06 5.39 -39.96
C ILE A 379 -11.12 5.19 -41.06
N PRO A 380 -11.24 3.98 -41.65
CA PRO A 380 -12.24 3.72 -42.69
C PRO A 380 -13.66 3.99 -42.21
N GLU A 381 -14.49 4.63 -43.04
CA GLU A 381 -15.90 4.95 -42.74
C GLU A 381 -16.77 3.73 -42.42
N THR A 382 -16.32 2.52 -42.78
CA THR A 382 -16.98 1.26 -42.44
C THR A 382 -16.98 0.97 -40.94
N TYR A 383 -16.05 1.57 -40.19
CA TYR A 383 -16.00 1.48 -38.74
C TYR A 383 -16.65 2.72 -38.14
N ASP A 384 -17.52 2.52 -37.16
CA ASP A 384 -18.00 3.62 -36.34
C ASP A 384 -16.79 4.24 -35.61
N ALA A 385 -16.68 5.57 -35.64
CA ALA A 385 -15.58 6.32 -35.04
C ALA A 385 -15.48 6.08 -33.52
N ALA A 386 -16.49 5.47 -32.90
CA ALA A 386 -16.53 5.13 -31.48
C ALA A 386 -15.92 3.75 -31.15
N ILE A 387 -15.57 2.92 -32.14
CA ILE A 387 -15.04 1.57 -31.87
C ILE A 387 -13.54 1.61 -31.59
N PHE A 388 -12.75 2.22 -32.47
CA PHE A 388 -11.28 2.22 -32.40
C PHE A 388 -10.77 3.59 -31.96
N ILE A 389 -10.49 3.70 -30.65
CA ILE A 389 -10.42 4.98 -29.94
C ILE A 389 -9.07 5.25 -29.28
N CYS A 390 -8.15 4.28 -29.27
CA CYS A 390 -6.85 4.41 -28.62
C CYS A 390 -5.74 3.94 -29.55
N ALA A 391 -4.84 4.85 -29.93
CA ALA A 391 -3.67 4.50 -30.74
C ALA A 391 -2.53 4.00 -29.82
N GLN A 392 -1.84 2.94 -30.23
CA GLN A 392 -0.64 2.47 -29.53
C GLN A 392 0.59 3.28 -29.97
N ALA A 393 1.75 3.02 -29.38
CA ALA A 393 3.00 3.62 -29.85
C ALA A 393 3.42 2.99 -31.19
N PRO A 394 3.77 3.77 -32.23
CA PRO A 394 4.31 3.22 -33.46
C PRO A 394 5.59 2.40 -33.25
N VAL A 395 5.74 1.35 -34.06
CA VAL A 395 6.94 0.51 -34.08
C VAL A 395 7.63 0.62 -35.43
N MET A 396 8.96 0.77 -35.41
CA MET A 396 9.79 0.72 -36.60
C MET A 396 9.93 -0.73 -37.08
N GLU A 397 9.44 -1.01 -38.28
CA GLU A 397 9.56 -2.31 -38.94
C GLU A 397 10.95 -2.47 -39.57
N LYS A 398 11.32 -3.71 -39.89
CA LYS A 398 12.66 -4.03 -40.45
C LYS A 398 12.93 -3.38 -41.81
N ASP A 399 11.89 -3.06 -42.56
CA ASP A 399 11.99 -2.39 -43.87
C ASP A 399 12.05 -0.86 -43.76
N GLY A 400 12.03 -0.31 -42.54
CA GLY A 400 12.08 1.12 -42.28
C GLY A 400 10.72 1.82 -42.31
N THR A 401 9.63 1.09 -42.50
CA THR A 401 8.27 1.62 -42.35
C THR A 401 7.84 1.64 -40.88
N LEU A 402 6.87 2.48 -40.52
CA LEU A 402 6.24 2.42 -39.20
C LEU A 402 4.94 1.64 -39.28
N SER A 403 4.68 0.81 -38.27
CA SER A 403 3.35 0.24 -38.03
C SER A 403 2.72 0.82 -36.77
N LEU A 404 1.40 1.01 -36.82
CA LEU A 404 0.58 1.52 -35.72
C LEU A 404 -0.65 0.64 -35.56
N LEU A 405 -0.96 0.28 -34.31
CA LEU A 405 -2.21 -0.37 -33.96
C LEU A 405 -3.14 0.64 -33.28
N VAL A 406 -4.42 0.59 -33.62
CA VAL A 406 -5.48 1.34 -32.95
C VAL A 406 -6.47 0.33 -32.37
N ASP A 407 -6.59 0.32 -31.05
CA ASP A 407 -7.46 -0.58 -30.30
C ASP A 407 -8.73 0.14 -29.81
N GLN A 408 -9.56 -0.62 -29.12
CA GLN A 408 -10.90 -0.24 -28.72
C GLN A 408 -10.98 0.37 -27.31
N GLY A 409 -9.83 0.56 -26.65
CA GLY A 409 -9.74 0.96 -25.25
C GLY A 409 -10.28 -0.10 -24.27
N ASP A 410 -10.29 0.27 -22.99
CA ASP A 410 -10.54 -0.65 -21.87
C ASP A 410 -11.96 -1.27 -21.84
N SER A 411 -12.89 -0.74 -22.64
CA SER A 411 -14.31 -1.16 -22.65
C SER A 411 -14.79 -1.64 -24.03
N GLY A 412 -13.88 -1.84 -24.98
CA GLY A 412 -14.22 -2.32 -26.31
C GLY A 412 -14.71 -3.78 -26.32
N ASP A 413 -15.76 -4.06 -27.09
CA ASP A 413 -16.36 -5.39 -27.24
C ASP A 413 -16.49 -5.83 -28.71
N TYR A 414 -16.06 -5.01 -29.67
CA TYR A 414 -16.12 -5.32 -31.09
C TYR A 414 -15.33 -6.59 -31.39
N LEU A 415 -16.02 -7.58 -31.94
CA LEU A 415 -15.52 -8.94 -32.21
C LEU A 415 -14.79 -9.57 -31.01
N GLY A 416 -15.30 -9.33 -29.80
CA GLY A 416 -14.73 -9.85 -28.56
C GLY A 416 -13.59 -9.00 -27.99
N GLY A 417 -13.49 -7.73 -28.38
CA GLY A 417 -12.63 -6.72 -27.75
C GLY A 417 -11.13 -6.79 -28.09
N ARG A 418 -10.72 -7.74 -28.95
CA ARG A 418 -9.28 -7.99 -29.25
C ARG A 418 -8.85 -7.56 -30.64
N VAL A 419 -9.79 -7.15 -31.49
CA VAL A 419 -9.45 -6.66 -32.82
C VAL A 419 -8.94 -5.23 -32.71
N CYS A 420 -7.84 -4.94 -33.41
CA CYS A 420 -7.26 -3.62 -33.62
C CYS A 420 -7.25 -3.31 -35.12
N LEU A 421 -7.16 -2.02 -35.49
CA LEU A 421 -6.83 -1.61 -36.85
C LEU A 421 -5.32 -1.40 -36.96
N ARG A 422 -4.70 -1.95 -38.01
CA ARG A 422 -3.30 -1.71 -38.34
C ARG A 422 -3.17 -0.64 -39.42
N PHE A 423 -2.25 0.28 -39.20
CA PHE A 423 -1.85 1.33 -40.14
C PHE A 423 -0.36 1.25 -40.42
N ILE A 424 0.04 1.70 -41.61
CA ILE A 424 1.44 1.79 -42.04
C ILE A 424 1.78 3.22 -42.46
N SER A 425 3.00 3.64 -42.17
CA SER A 425 3.57 4.91 -42.63
C SER A 425 4.95 4.69 -43.25
N GLU A 426 5.20 5.34 -44.39
CA GLU A 426 6.48 5.31 -45.12
C GLU A 426 7.29 6.61 -44.92
N ASP A 427 6.76 7.56 -44.14
CA ASP A 427 7.26 8.92 -44.00
C ASP A 427 7.44 9.33 -42.52
N LEU A 428 7.86 8.37 -41.69
CA LEU A 428 8.08 8.55 -40.25
C LEU A 428 6.86 9.10 -39.50
N GLY A 429 5.68 8.65 -39.90
CA GLY A 429 4.41 8.92 -39.23
C GLY A 429 3.80 10.27 -39.56
N MET A 430 4.26 10.96 -40.61
CA MET A 430 3.61 12.18 -41.09
C MET A 430 2.26 11.86 -41.73
N THR A 431 2.19 10.77 -42.50
CA THR A 431 0.95 10.24 -43.07
C THR A 431 0.82 8.75 -42.77
N TRP A 432 -0.44 8.30 -42.64
CA TRP A 432 -0.78 6.92 -42.31
C TRP A 432 -1.75 6.36 -43.34
N LYS A 433 -1.61 5.07 -43.64
CA LYS A 433 -2.53 4.33 -44.51
C LYS A 433 -3.05 3.11 -43.77
N PHE A 434 -4.37 2.91 -43.82
CA PHE A 434 -4.98 1.68 -43.32
C PHE A 434 -4.45 0.46 -44.08
N ASP A 435 -4.02 -0.56 -43.34
CA ASP A 435 -3.53 -1.83 -43.87
C ASP A 435 -4.61 -2.91 -43.76
N GLN A 436 -4.96 -3.28 -42.53
CA GLN A 436 -5.90 -4.38 -42.25
C GLN A 436 -6.41 -4.36 -40.79
N GLU A 437 -7.45 -5.13 -40.50
CA GLU A 437 -7.74 -5.57 -39.13
C GLU A 437 -6.64 -6.53 -38.64
N PHE A 438 -6.32 -6.46 -37.35
CA PHE A 438 -5.28 -7.25 -36.72
C PHE A 438 -5.75 -7.74 -35.35
N THR A 439 -5.38 -8.95 -34.96
CA THR A 439 -5.65 -9.47 -33.61
C THR A 439 -4.31 -9.79 -32.95
N PRO A 440 -3.89 -8.99 -31.96
CA PRO A 440 -2.68 -9.29 -31.19
C PRO A 440 -2.78 -10.63 -30.47
N LYS A 441 -1.64 -11.29 -30.27
CA LYS A 441 -1.55 -12.42 -29.35
C LYS A 441 -1.53 -11.89 -27.92
N GLU A 442 -2.27 -12.53 -27.02
CA GLU A 442 -2.20 -12.23 -25.59
C GLU A 442 -0.80 -12.53 -25.05
N ILE A 443 -0.36 -11.69 -24.10
CA ILE A 443 0.83 -11.97 -23.30
C ILE A 443 0.43 -13.04 -22.30
N ASP A 444 0.84 -14.28 -22.56
CA ASP A 444 0.72 -15.38 -21.62
C ASP A 444 1.82 -15.24 -20.57
N PHE A 445 1.47 -15.40 -19.30
CA PHE A 445 2.44 -15.41 -18.20
C PHE A 445 2.89 -16.83 -17.83
N GLY A 446 2.28 -17.87 -18.42
CA GLY A 446 2.52 -19.27 -18.05
C GLY A 446 2.03 -19.58 -16.64
N GLY A 447 1.41 -20.75 -16.46
CA GLY A 447 0.91 -21.22 -15.15
C GLY A 447 1.17 -22.69 -14.93
#